data_AF-S3JQ68-F1
#
_entry.id   AF-S3JQ68-F1
#
_cell.length_a   1.000
_cell.length_b   1.000
_cell.length_c   1.000
_cell.angle_alpha   90.00
_cell.angle_beta   90.00
_cell.angle_gamma   90.00
#
_symmetry.space_group_name_H-M   'P 1'
#
loop_
_entity.id
_entity.type
_entity.pdbx_description
1 polymer ?
#
loop_
_entity_poly.entity_id
_entity_poly.type
_entity_poly.pdbx_seq_one_letter_code
_entity_poly.pdbx_strand_id
1 'polypeptide(L)'
;MEKTHLILSAIKEMLIRVWHWKRRDNVSLPKINEHISNKLNINKLDSNEIELSQIDFPDTITNEKERRVKNITFNKCIFSQSRINGYTFIGCSFISCSFNGSEVSDCEFHKCSFSECSFYKTKFITTYIDPISFKFSWMWHWHWANVNAWLFQSLYKNSKDMHQEKFAMQADRKFQFYRRYEFLRGQKRQLKKFFTSLLYDYILGYGYGIKNALIITLMMISSFAYIIDGHLKTHEKSFFKALYFSVVSFTTVGYGDVGPEFETIPMVITIIFLLISMIWFAVVTAIIVKRIVR
;
A
#
# COMPACT_ATOMS: atom_id res chain seq x y z
N MET A 1 38.98 3.26 -2.64
CA MET A 1 38.68 4.40 -3.54
C MET A 1 37.41 4.21 -4.36
N GLU A 2 37.16 3.02 -4.92
CA GLU A 2 36.01 2.75 -5.80
C GLU A 2 34.64 2.73 -5.06
N LYS A 3 34.56 2.08 -3.89
CA LYS A 3 33.34 2.07 -3.05
C LYS A 3 32.92 3.46 -2.56
N THR A 4 33.89 4.29 -2.19
CA THR A 4 33.66 5.70 -1.79
C THR A 4 33.15 6.54 -2.95
N HIS A 5 33.65 6.32 -4.17
CA HIS A 5 33.17 6.99 -5.38
C HIS A 5 31.73 6.59 -5.75
N LEU A 6 31.38 5.31 -5.61
CA LEU A 6 30.01 4.80 -5.80
C LEU A 6 29.01 5.41 -4.81
N ILE A 7 29.39 5.51 -3.54
CA ILE A 7 28.54 6.10 -2.50
C ILE A 7 28.36 7.61 -2.71
N LEU A 8 29.43 8.34 -3.04
CA LEU A 8 29.36 9.77 -3.36
C LEU A 8 28.54 10.04 -4.63
N SER A 9 28.66 9.18 -5.64
CA SER A 9 27.82 9.22 -6.84
C SER A 9 26.34 9.03 -6.49
N ALA A 10 26.01 8.01 -5.70
CA ALA A 10 24.64 7.73 -5.26
C ALA A 10 24.04 8.86 -4.40
N ILE A 11 24.83 9.46 -3.50
CA ILE A 11 24.39 10.60 -2.67
C ILE A 11 24.21 11.86 -3.52
N LYS A 12 25.12 12.12 -4.47
CA LYS A 12 25.01 13.25 -5.40
C LYS A 12 23.78 13.10 -6.31
N GLU A 13 23.56 11.90 -6.85
CA GLU A 13 22.32 11.53 -7.56
C GLU A 13 21.08 11.75 -6.69
N MET A 14 21.11 11.32 -5.42
CA MET A 14 20.01 11.52 -4.49
C MET A 14 19.73 13.00 -4.24
N LEU A 15 20.77 13.81 -4.00
CA LEU A 15 20.66 15.27 -3.78
C LEU A 15 20.20 16.01 -5.04
N ILE A 16 20.71 15.65 -6.21
CA ILE A 16 20.27 16.20 -7.51
C ILE A 16 18.80 15.82 -7.77
N ARG A 17 18.37 14.60 -7.42
CA ARG A 17 16.96 14.17 -7.55
C ARG A 17 16.04 14.89 -6.57
N VAL A 18 16.50 15.19 -5.35
CA VAL A 18 15.78 16.01 -4.37
C VAL A 18 15.69 17.47 -4.85
N TRP A 19 16.77 18.03 -5.41
CA TRP A 19 16.81 19.40 -5.95
C TRP A 19 15.96 19.56 -7.21
N HIS A 20 15.98 18.56 -8.10
CA HIS A 20 15.18 18.49 -9.33
C HIS A 20 13.84 17.78 -9.17
N TRP A 21 13.29 17.70 -7.95
CA TRP A 21 11.98 17.07 -7.71
C TRP A 21 10.85 17.65 -8.60
N LYS A 22 11.03 18.87 -9.12
CA LYS A 22 10.15 19.56 -10.07
C LYS A 22 10.22 19.06 -11.52
N ARG A 23 11.25 18.32 -11.97
CA ARG A 23 11.32 17.78 -13.34
C ARG A 23 10.67 16.40 -13.37
N ARG A 24 9.76 16.20 -14.33
CA ARG A 24 9.23 14.87 -14.64
C ARG A 24 10.32 14.17 -15.43
N ASP A 25 10.86 13.09 -14.88
CA ASP A 25 11.79 12.26 -15.64
C ASP A 25 10.93 11.41 -16.57
N ASN A 26 11.00 11.65 -17.89
CA ASN A 26 10.38 10.80 -18.91
C ASN A 26 11.20 9.49 -19.05
N VAL A 27 11.37 8.77 -17.94
CA VAL A 27 12.06 7.48 -17.94
C VAL A 27 11.09 6.45 -18.52
N SER A 28 11.47 5.83 -19.63
CA SER A 28 10.75 4.69 -20.18
C SER A 28 10.66 3.56 -19.15
N LEU A 29 9.67 2.68 -19.29
CA LEU A 29 9.60 1.49 -18.45
C LEU A 29 10.90 0.66 -18.58
N PRO A 30 11.31 -0.05 -17.51
CA PRO A 30 12.44 -0.96 -17.60
C PRO A 30 12.21 -1.95 -18.74
N LYS A 31 13.13 -1.93 -19.70
CA LYS A 31 13.15 -2.88 -20.81
C LYS A 31 14.28 -3.87 -20.57
N ILE A 32 14.02 -5.11 -20.95
CA ILE A 32 15.08 -6.11 -21.08
C ILE A 32 15.81 -5.75 -22.37
N ASN A 33 17.00 -5.15 -22.23
CA ASN A 33 17.82 -4.70 -23.37
C ASN A 33 18.75 -5.82 -23.88
N GLU A 34 18.91 -6.88 -23.09
CA GLU A 34 19.71 -8.04 -23.44
C GLU A 34 18.97 -8.89 -24.48
N HIS A 35 19.74 -9.59 -25.32
CA HIS A 35 19.16 -10.48 -26.33
C HIS A 35 18.46 -11.65 -25.64
N ILE A 36 17.22 -11.93 -26.05
CA ILE A 36 16.46 -13.07 -25.56
C ILE A 36 17.18 -14.34 -26.03
N SER A 37 17.54 -15.22 -25.11
CA SER A 37 18.34 -16.42 -25.38
C SER A 37 17.55 -17.43 -26.21
N ASN A 38 16.32 -17.70 -25.81
CA ASN A 38 15.46 -18.69 -26.43
C ASN A 38 13.99 -18.50 -26.01
N LYS A 39 13.13 -19.24 -26.69
CA LYS A 39 11.70 -19.34 -26.41
C LYS A 39 11.44 -20.70 -25.79
N LEU A 40 10.95 -20.73 -24.56
CA LEU A 40 10.77 -21.94 -23.74
C LEU A 40 9.30 -22.20 -23.44
N ASN A 41 8.91 -23.47 -23.49
CA ASN A 41 7.59 -23.89 -23.05
C ASN A 41 7.60 -24.12 -21.54
N ILE A 42 6.66 -23.51 -20.83
CA ILE A 42 6.56 -23.61 -19.36
C ILE A 42 6.48 -25.05 -18.84
N ASN A 43 5.95 -26.00 -19.64
CA ASN A 43 5.80 -27.39 -19.23
C ASN A 43 7.05 -28.24 -19.47
N LYS A 44 8.05 -27.71 -20.20
CA LYS A 44 9.29 -28.41 -20.57
C LYS A 44 10.50 -27.64 -20.06
N LEU A 45 10.45 -27.24 -18.80
CA LEU A 45 11.54 -26.54 -18.13
C LEU A 45 12.46 -27.55 -17.45
N ASP A 46 13.70 -27.63 -17.93
CA ASP A 46 14.70 -28.58 -17.43
C ASP A 46 15.58 -28.00 -16.31
N SER A 47 15.49 -26.69 -16.05
CA SER A 47 16.29 -25.96 -15.07
C SER A 47 15.42 -25.23 -14.05
N ASN A 48 15.91 -25.16 -12.81
CA ASN A 48 15.31 -24.36 -11.75
C ASN A 48 15.65 -22.87 -11.87
N GLU A 49 16.60 -22.50 -12.73
CA GLU A 49 16.95 -21.13 -13.04
C GLU A 49 16.85 -20.91 -14.55
N ILE A 50 16.03 -19.94 -14.93
CA ILE A 50 15.77 -19.58 -16.32
C ILE A 50 16.07 -18.10 -16.47
N GLU A 51 16.93 -17.77 -17.41
CA GLU A 51 17.37 -16.41 -17.65
C GLU A 51 17.13 -15.98 -19.09
N LEU A 52 16.65 -14.75 -19.26
CA LEU A 52 16.56 -14.09 -20.58
C LEU A 52 15.73 -14.84 -21.62
N SER A 53 14.78 -15.67 -21.20
CA SER A 53 13.92 -16.45 -22.09
C SER A 53 12.52 -15.84 -22.24
N GLN A 54 11.92 -16.02 -23.42
CA GLN A 54 10.48 -15.84 -23.59
C GLN A 54 9.77 -17.11 -23.15
N ILE A 55 8.80 -16.98 -22.24
CA ILE A 55 8.03 -18.10 -21.70
C ILE A 55 6.69 -18.18 -22.40
N ASP A 56 6.44 -19.34 -23.00
CA ASP A 56 5.20 -19.64 -23.71
C ASP A 56 4.35 -20.65 -22.94
N PHE A 57 3.05 -20.41 -22.99
CA PHE A 57 2.02 -21.24 -22.38
C PHE A 57 1.23 -21.90 -23.53
N PRO A 58 1.18 -23.24 -23.59
CA PRO A 58 0.38 -23.91 -24.60
C PRO A 58 -1.11 -23.66 -24.40
N ASP A 59 -1.84 -23.45 -25.51
CA ASP A 59 -3.30 -23.27 -25.51
C ASP A 59 -4.07 -24.58 -25.22
N THR A 60 -3.40 -25.73 -25.29
CA THR A 60 -4.03 -27.03 -25.12
C THR A 60 -4.33 -27.36 -23.66
N ILE A 61 -5.39 -28.12 -23.45
CA ILE A 61 -5.78 -28.64 -22.13
C ILE A 61 -4.73 -29.66 -21.68
N THR A 62 -3.72 -29.19 -20.97
CA THR A 62 -2.74 -30.02 -20.28
C THR A 62 -3.32 -30.57 -18.98
N ASN A 63 -2.84 -31.74 -18.56
CA ASN A 63 -3.25 -32.35 -17.29
C ASN A 63 -2.95 -31.41 -16.11
N GLU A 64 -3.76 -31.44 -15.05
CA GLU A 64 -3.56 -30.58 -13.86
C GLU A 64 -2.15 -30.70 -13.26
N LYS A 65 -1.52 -31.88 -13.35
CA LYS A 65 -0.14 -32.09 -12.89
C LYS A 65 0.89 -31.30 -13.69
N GLU A 66 0.68 -31.14 -15.00
CA GLU A 66 1.59 -30.41 -15.89
C GLU A 66 1.50 -28.89 -15.69
N ARG A 67 0.38 -28.41 -15.12
CA ARG A 67 0.17 -26.99 -14.82
C ARG A 67 0.78 -26.53 -13.49
N ARG A 68 1.55 -27.39 -12.82
CA ARG A 68 2.20 -27.07 -11.54
C ARG A 68 3.68 -26.77 -11.76
N VAL A 69 4.06 -25.51 -11.57
CA VAL A 69 5.44 -25.04 -11.67
C VAL A 69 5.96 -24.81 -10.26
N LYS A 70 7.08 -25.43 -9.88
CA LYS A 70 7.57 -25.38 -8.50
C LYS A 70 9.04 -24.98 -8.43
N ASN A 71 9.37 -24.08 -7.50
CA ASN A 71 10.74 -23.72 -7.12
C ASN A 71 11.62 -23.25 -8.29
N ILE A 72 11.04 -22.54 -9.26
CA ILE A 72 11.77 -21.99 -10.41
C ILE A 72 12.02 -20.50 -10.20
N THR A 73 13.23 -20.06 -10.50
CA THR A 73 13.62 -18.64 -10.58
C THR A 73 13.68 -18.21 -12.04
N PHE A 74 12.83 -17.26 -12.40
CA PHE A 74 12.82 -16.59 -13.69
C PHE A 74 13.53 -15.25 -13.55
N ASN A 75 14.65 -15.07 -14.24
CA ASN A 75 15.44 -13.84 -14.22
C ASN A 75 15.38 -13.16 -15.59
N LYS A 76 14.82 -11.95 -15.64
CA LYS A 76 14.65 -11.16 -16.88
C LYS A 76 13.92 -11.91 -17.99
N CYS A 77 13.01 -12.81 -17.62
CA CYS A 77 12.16 -13.53 -18.58
C CYS A 77 10.97 -12.68 -19.06
N ILE A 78 10.46 -13.02 -20.24
CA ILE A 78 9.34 -12.34 -20.87
C ILE A 78 8.10 -13.22 -20.85
N PHE A 79 7.06 -12.72 -20.19
CA PHE A 79 5.69 -13.24 -20.12
C PHE A 79 4.71 -12.24 -20.75
N SER A 80 5.18 -11.38 -21.66
CA SER A 80 4.37 -10.28 -22.18
C SER A 80 3.38 -10.80 -23.23
N GLN A 81 2.15 -10.28 -23.23
CA GLN A 81 1.05 -10.68 -24.12
C GLN A 81 0.64 -12.16 -24.04
N SER A 82 1.13 -12.92 -23.06
CA SER A 82 0.74 -14.31 -22.86
C SER A 82 -0.61 -14.41 -22.15
N ARG A 83 -1.37 -15.46 -22.47
CA ARG A 83 -2.51 -15.91 -21.67
C ARG A 83 -2.04 -17.04 -20.74
N ILE A 84 -2.05 -16.77 -19.45
CA ILE A 84 -1.63 -17.71 -18.42
C ILE A 84 -2.90 -18.18 -17.73
N ASN A 85 -3.37 -19.38 -18.07
CA ASN A 85 -4.65 -19.91 -17.58
C ASN A 85 -4.45 -21.24 -16.84
N GLY A 86 -4.95 -21.32 -15.59
CA GLY A 86 -5.03 -22.59 -14.86
C GLY A 86 -3.71 -23.08 -14.27
N TYR A 87 -2.68 -22.23 -14.17
CA TYR A 87 -1.36 -22.62 -13.66
C TYR A 87 -1.23 -22.37 -12.15
N THR A 88 -0.59 -23.31 -11.47
CA THR A 88 -0.23 -23.20 -10.05
C THR A 88 1.29 -23.05 -9.92
N PHE A 89 1.74 -21.87 -9.52
CA PHE A 89 3.14 -21.60 -9.20
C PHE A 89 3.38 -21.73 -7.70
N ILE A 90 4.39 -22.49 -7.29
CA ILE A 90 4.69 -22.74 -5.88
C ILE A 90 6.18 -22.47 -5.61
N GLY A 91 6.48 -21.49 -4.77
CA GLY A 91 7.86 -21.16 -4.40
C GLY A 91 8.69 -20.57 -5.54
N CYS A 92 8.05 -20.07 -6.61
CA CYS A 92 8.75 -19.49 -7.75
C CYS A 92 9.14 -18.02 -7.49
N SER A 93 10.27 -17.61 -8.03
CA SER A 93 10.75 -16.23 -7.98
C SER A 93 10.80 -15.64 -9.37
N PHE A 94 10.29 -14.42 -9.53
CA PHE A 94 10.32 -13.66 -10.78
C PHE A 94 11.10 -12.38 -10.52
N ILE A 95 12.23 -12.22 -11.21
CA ILE A 95 13.18 -11.12 -10.99
C ILE A 95 13.33 -10.37 -12.29
N SER A 96 12.98 -9.08 -12.29
CA SER A 96 13.09 -8.21 -13.46
C SER A 96 12.37 -8.74 -14.71
N CYS A 97 11.32 -9.54 -14.52
CA CYS A 97 10.51 -10.10 -15.61
C CYS A 97 9.50 -9.09 -16.17
N SER A 98 9.04 -9.32 -17.39
CA SER A 98 8.01 -8.49 -18.04
C SER A 98 6.73 -9.27 -18.30
N PHE A 99 5.65 -8.91 -17.61
CA PHE A 99 4.28 -9.43 -17.77
C PHE A 99 3.39 -8.48 -18.59
N ASN A 100 3.96 -7.53 -19.32
CA ASN A 100 3.21 -6.46 -19.96
C ASN A 100 2.12 -6.98 -20.91
N GLY A 101 0.89 -6.51 -20.71
CA GLY A 101 -0.28 -6.88 -21.52
C GLY A 101 -0.70 -8.35 -21.40
N SER A 102 -0.15 -9.11 -20.45
CA SER A 102 -0.58 -10.48 -20.21
C SER A 102 -1.94 -10.54 -19.51
N GLU A 103 -2.59 -11.68 -19.66
CA GLU A 103 -3.82 -12.02 -18.95
C GLU A 103 -3.56 -13.27 -18.12
N VAL A 104 -3.73 -13.15 -16.81
CA VAL A 104 -3.52 -14.22 -15.84
C VAL A 104 -4.90 -14.57 -15.27
N SER A 105 -5.40 -15.75 -15.62
CA SER A 105 -6.73 -16.22 -15.25
C SER A 105 -6.67 -17.57 -14.55
N ASP A 106 -7.53 -17.80 -13.56
CA ASP A 106 -7.67 -19.10 -12.89
C ASP A 106 -6.34 -19.68 -12.38
N CYS A 107 -5.38 -18.81 -12.03
CA CYS A 107 -4.05 -19.20 -11.59
C CYS A 107 -3.90 -19.12 -10.07
N GLU A 108 -2.85 -19.77 -9.54
CA GLU A 108 -2.51 -19.68 -8.12
C GLU A 108 -1.01 -19.46 -7.93
N PHE A 109 -0.65 -18.49 -7.09
CA PHE A 109 0.72 -18.17 -6.74
C PHE A 109 0.95 -18.37 -5.23
N HIS A 110 1.51 -19.51 -4.86
CA HIS A 110 1.78 -19.88 -3.47
C HIS A 110 3.25 -19.66 -3.13
N LYS A 111 3.53 -18.84 -2.12
CA LYS A 111 4.92 -18.54 -1.68
C LYS A 111 5.83 -18.01 -2.81
N CYS A 112 5.25 -17.37 -3.82
CA CYS A 112 6.00 -16.77 -4.91
C CYS A 112 6.44 -15.34 -4.57
N SER A 113 7.45 -14.84 -5.28
CA SER A 113 7.88 -13.44 -5.19
C SER A 113 8.09 -12.80 -6.56
N PHE A 114 7.70 -11.54 -6.69
CA PHE A 114 7.92 -10.74 -7.89
C PHE A 114 8.75 -9.51 -7.52
N SER A 115 10.00 -9.45 -7.97
CA SER A 115 10.91 -8.33 -7.67
C SER A 115 11.27 -7.57 -8.93
N GLU A 116 11.05 -6.25 -8.93
CA GLU A 116 11.37 -5.37 -10.06
C GLU A 116 10.71 -5.79 -11.40
N CYS A 117 9.57 -6.48 -11.35
CA CYS A 117 8.87 -6.96 -12.54
C CYS A 117 7.89 -5.91 -13.09
N SER A 118 7.76 -5.82 -14.41
CA SER A 118 6.81 -4.91 -15.07
C SER A 118 5.47 -5.60 -15.32
N PHE A 119 4.38 -4.95 -14.90
CA PHE A 119 2.99 -5.42 -15.07
C PHE A 119 2.11 -4.41 -15.82
N TYR A 120 2.70 -3.70 -16.78
CA TYR A 120 1.97 -2.68 -17.53
C TYR A 120 0.83 -3.32 -18.32
N LYS A 121 -0.43 -2.97 -17.97
CA LYS A 121 -1.65 -3.51 -18.58
C LYS A 121 -1.87 -5.03 -18.39
N THR A 122 -1.26 -5.65 -17.37
CA THR A 122 -1.52 -7.05 -16.97
C THR A 122 -2.85 -7.26 -16.22
N LYS A 123 -3.74 -8.09 -16.75
CA LYS A 123 -5.01 -8.38 -16.06
C LYS A 123 -4.88 -9.63 -15.18
N PHE A 124 -5.48 -9.58 -14.00
CA PHE A 124 -5.69 -10.73 -13.12
C PHE A 124 -7.18 -11.02 -13.00
N ILE A 125 -7.57 -12.27 -13.23
CA ILE A 125 -8.96 -12.75 -13.18
C ILE A 125 -8.94 -14.05 -12.37
N THR A 126 -9.84 -14.21 -11.40
CA THR A 126 -9.99 -15.45 -10.61
C THR A 126 -8.65 -16.07 -10.13
N THR A 127 -7.65 -15.24 -9.83
CA THR A 127 -6.28 -15.68 -9.55
C THR A 127 -5.91 -15.51 -8.08
N TYR A 128 -5.51 -16.59 -7.39
CA TYR A 128 -4.97 -16.50 -6.04
C TYR A 128 -3.56 -15.90 -6.08
N ILE A 129 -3.39 -14.67 -5.59
CA ILE A 129 -2.09 -14.02 -5.55
C ILE A 129 -2.01 -13.03 -4.37
N ASP A 130 -1.03 -13.22 -3.49
CA ASP A 130 -0.83 -12.34 -2.34
C ASP A 130 -0.19 -11.01 -2.81
N PRO A 131 -0.83 -9.84 -2.62
CA PRO A 131 -0.26 -8.55 -3.03
C PRO A 131 1.07 -8.21 -2.35
N ILE A 132 1.41 -8.82 -1.22
CA ILE A 132 2.71 -8.65 -0.54
C ILE A 132 3.86 -9.26 -1.35
N SER A 133 3.58 -10.27 -2.19
CA SER A 133 4.60 -10.95 -3.03
C SER A 133 5.37 -10.01 -3.97
N PHE A 134 4.78 -8.86 -4.31
CA PHE A 134 5.37 -7.84 -5.16
C PHE A 134 6.30 -6.90 -4.37
N LYS A 135 7.58 -6.89 -4.77
CA LYS A 135 8.67 -6.08 -4.19
C LYS A 135 9.21 -5.12 -5.25
N PHE A 136 9.24 -3.85 -4.88
CA PHE A 136 9.67 -2.77 -5.77
C PHE A 136 10.62 -1.84 -5.03
N SER A 137 11.67 -1.45 -5.73
CA SER A 137 12.63 -0.45 -5.28
C SER A 137 12.01 0.95 -5.31
N TRP A 138 12.68 1.88 -4.64
CA TRP A 138 12.30 3.29 -4.63
C TRP A 138 12.15 3.87 -6.05
N MET A 139 12.91 3.37 -7.04
CA MET A 139 12.81 3.85 -8.42
C MET A 139 11.39 3.67 -9.00
N TRP A 140 10.72 2.56 -8.70
CA TRP A 140 9.34 2.32 -9.15
C TRP A 140 8.34 3.30 -8.56
N HIS A 141 8.53 3.68 -7.29
CA HIS A 141 7.67 4.67 -6.63
C HIS A 141 7.79 6.04 -7.32
N TRP A 142 8.94 6.35 -7.92
CA TRP A 142 9.24 7.68 -8.47
C TRP A 142 8.98 7.80 -9.96
N HIS A 143 9.29 6.77 -10.74
CA HIS A 143 9.27 6.85 -12.21
C HIS A 143 8.05 6.15 -12.81
N TRP A 144 7.57 5.07 -12.18
CA TRP A 144 6.54 4.19 -12.75
C TRP A 144 5.39 3.92 -11.78
N ALA A 145 5.09 4.90 -10.93
CA ALA A 145 4.04 4.78 -9.93
C ALA A 145 2.68 4.46 -10.54
N ASN A 146 2.42 4.95 -11.76
CA ASN A 146 1.20 4.69 -12.51
C ASN A 146 1.02 3.23 -12.93
N VAL A 147 2.11 2.56 -13.30
CA VAL A 147 2.08 1.14 -13.63
C VAL A 147 1.73 0.33 -12.41
N ASN A 148 2.36 0.62 -11.27
CA ASN A 148 2.09 -0.09 -10.03
C ASN A 148 0.73 0.27 -9.42
N ALA A 149 0.26 1.51 -9.57
CA ALA A 149 -1.11 1.88 -9.20
C ALA A 149 -2.11 1.00 -9.97
N TRP A 150 -1.95 0.88 -11.28
CA TRP A 150 -2.84 0.04 -12.08
C TRP A 150 -2.73 -1.46 -11.75
N LEU A 151 -1.51 -1.97 -11.50
CA LEU A 151 -1.29 -3.33 -11.01
C LEU A 151 -2.07 -3.60 -9.72
N PHE A 152 -1.90 -2.77 -8.69
CA PHE A 152 -2.57 -2.98 -7.41
C PHE A 152 -4.07 -2.73 -7.48
N GLN A 153 -4.54 -1.90 -8.40
CA GLN A 153 -5.97 -1.77 -8.71
C GLN A 153 -6.53 -3.07 -9.31
N SER A 154 -5.82 -3.70 -10.26
CA SER A 154 -6.22 -4.98 -10.83
C SER A 154 -6.22 -6.09 -9.77
N LEU A 155 -5.20 -6.13 -8.91
CA LEU A 155 -5.12 -7.10 -7.80
C LEU A 155 -6.23 -6.89 -6.77
N TYR A 156 -6.58 -5.64 -6.47
CA TYR A 156 -7.71 -5.31 -5.59
C TYR A 156 -9.01 -5.85 -6.13
N LYS A 157 -9.31 -5.57 -7.41
CA LYS A 157 -10.53 -6.05 -8.06
C LYS A 157 -10.59 -7.58 -8.06
N ASN A 158 -9.52 -8.24 -8.51
CA ASN A 158 -9.42 -9.69 -8.50
C ASN A 158 -9.62 -10.28 -7.09
N SER A 159 -8.96 -9.71 -6.08
CA SER A 159 -9.09 -10.20 -4.70
C SER A 159 -10.50 -10.02 -4.14
N LYS A 160 -11.19 -8.93 -4.51
CA LYS A 160 -12.59 -8.71 -4.15
C LYS A 160 -13.52 -9.71 -4.83
N ASP A 161 -13.33 -9.94 -6.13
CA ASP A 161 -14.12 -10.91 -6.90
C ASP A 161 -13.92 -12.35 -6.36
N MET A 162 -12.75 -12.66 -5.80
CA MET A 162 -12.45 -13.94 -5.14
C MET A 162 -12.82 -13.99 -3.64
N HIS A 163 -13.47 -12.96 -3.10
CA HIS A 163 -13.81 -12.85 -1.67
C HIS A 163 -12.59 -12.94 -0.71
N GLN A 164 -11.42 -12.51 -1.16
CA GLN A 164 -10.18 -12.49 -0.37
C GLN A 164 -9.97 -11.11 0.27
N GLU A 165 -10.74 -10.83 1.32
CA GLU A 165 -10.77 -9.50 1.98
C GLU A 165 -9.38 -9.02 2.46
N LYS A 166 -8.56 -9.91 2.99
CA LYS A 166 -7.20 -9.57 3.45
C LYS A 166 -6.32 -9.12 2.28
N PHE A 167 -6.40 -9.80 1.14
CA PHE A 167 -5.62 -9.46 -0.04
C PHE A 167 -6.16 -8.20 -0.69
N ALA A 168 -7.49 -8.05 -0.79
CA ALA A 168 -8.11 -6.81 -1.24
C ALA A 168 -7.61 -5.60 -0.44
N MET A 169 -7.63 -5.67 0.90
CA MET A 169 -7.10 -4.61 1.75
C MET A 169 -5.61 -4.30 1.47
N GLN A 170 -4.77 -5.33 1.34
CA GLN A 170 -3.34 -5.15 1.06
C GLN A 170 -3.09 -4.52 -0.31
N ALA A 171 -3.83 -4.96 -1.33
CA ALA A 171 -3.78 -4.39 -2.68
C ALA A 171 -4.25 -2.93 -2.68
N ASP A 172 -5.36 -2.61 -2.02
CA ASP A 172 -5.86 -1.24 -1.93
C ASP A 172 -4.85 -0.32 -1.21
N ARG A 173 -4.27 -0.74 -0.08
CA ARG A 173 -3.22 0.05 0.59
C ARG A 173 -2.03 0.35 -0.32
N LYS A 174 -1.55 -0.63 -1.10
CA LYS A 174 -0.48 -0.42 -2.08
C LYS A 174 -0.95 0.48 -3.23
N PHE A 175 -2.17 0.29 -3.74
CA PHE A 175 -2.77 1.17 -4.75
C PHE A 175 -2.81 2.64 -4.30
N GLN A 176 -3.30 2.91 -3.10
CA GLN A 176 -3.36 4.26 -2.52
C GLN A 176 -1.98 4.88 -2.37
N PHE A 177 -1.01 4.09 -1.93
CA PHE A 177 0.39 4.49 -1.85
C PHE A 177 0.94 4.93 -3.21
N TYR A 178 0.78 4.12 -4.25
CA TYR A 178 1.26 4.44 -5.59
C TYR A 178 0.52 5.63 -6.21
N ARG A 179 -0.80 5.70 -6.03
CA ARG A 179 -1.63 6.82 -6.46
C ARG A 179 -1.21 8.15 -5.81
N ARG A 180 -0.74 8.11 -4.57
CA ARG A 180 -0.14 9.29 -3.91
C ARG A 180 1.10 9.78 -4.68
N TYR A 181 2.01 8.89 -5.07
CA TYR A 181 3.16 9.28 -5.89
C TYR A 181 2.75 9.76 -7.29
N GLU A 182 1.67 9.23 -7.87
CA GLU A 182 1.10 9.79 -9.11
C GLU A 182 0.59 11.23 -8.92
N PHE A 183 -0.04 11.58 -7.80
CA PHE A 183 -0.45 12.96 -7.55
C PHE A 183 0.76 13.91 -7.46
N LEU A 184 1.89 13.40 -7.00
CA LEU A 184 3.13 14.15 -6.89
C LEU A 184 3.83 14.34 -8.24
N ARG A 185 3.94 13.27 -9.06
CA ARG A 185 4.81 13.24 -10.25
C ARG A 185 4.12 12.85 -11.57
N GLY A 186 2.84 12.52 -11.54
CA GLY A 186 2.05 12.18 -12.71
C GLY A 186 1.89 13.35 -13.69
N GLN A 187 1.20 13.10 -14.81
CA GLN A 187 1.05 14.08 -15.89
C GLN A 187 0.34 15.37 -15.43
N LYS A 188 -0.65 15.25 -14.54
CA LYS A 188 -1.34 16.38 -13.89
C LYS A 188 -1.04 16.35 -12.40
N ARG A 189 -0.19 17.27 -11.93
CA ARG A 189 0.19 17.37 -10.51
C ARG A 189 -0.97 17.85 -9.66
N GLN A 190 -1.21 17.16 -8.55
CA GLN A 190 -2.32 17.44 -7.64
C GLN A 190 -1.81 17.42 -6.20
N LEU A 191 -0.97 18.41 -5.84
CA LEU A 191 -0.33 18.49 -4.52
C LEU A 191 -1.35 18.47 -3.36
N LYS A 192 -2.51 19.12 -3.52
CA LYS A 192 -3.60 19.04 -2.53
C LYS A 192 -3.99 17.58 -2.26
N LYS A 193 -4.16 16.77 -3.31
CA LYS A 193 -4.49 15.34 -3.16
C LYS A 193 -3.34 14.50 -2.63
N PHE A 194 -2.10 14.89 -2.90
CA PHE A 194 -0.92 14.27 -2.29
C PHE A 194 -0.97 14.41 -0.77
N PHE A 195 -1.12 15.65 -0.28
CA PHE A 195 -1.15 15.92 1.16
C PHE A 195 -2.38 15.31 1.85
N THR A 196 -3.57 15.37 1.23
CA THR A 196 -4.76 14.73 1.81
C THR A 196 -4.63 13.21 1.84
N SER A 197 -4.04 12.59 0.81
CA SER A 197 -3.74 11.14 0.81
C SER A 197 -2.71 10.77 1.87
N LEU A 198 -1.70 11.62 2.09
CA LEU A 198 -0.71 11.43 3.15
C LEU A 198 -1.33 11.52 4.54
N LEU A 199 -2.19 12.52 4.76
CA LEU A 199 -2.94 12.66 6.00
C LEU A 199 -3.86 11.45 6.25
N TYR A 200 -4.56 10.99 5.21
CA TYR A 200 -5.45 9.82 5.31
C TYR A 200 -4.71 8.52 5.63
N ASP A 201 -3.51 8.33 5.08
CA ASP A 201 -2.62 7.21 5.45
C ASP A 201 -2.17 7.30 6.91
N TYR A 202 -1.69 8.47 7.34
CA TYR A 202 -1.19 8.64 8.70
C TYR A 202 -2.29 8.50 9.76
N ILE A 203 -3.43 9.17 9.55
CA ILE A 203 -4.53 9.21 10.52
C ILE A 203 -5.33 7.90 10.54
N LEU A 204 -5.67 7.35 9.37
CA LEU A 204 -6.61 6.23 9.26
C LEU A 204 -6.01 4.98 8.62
N GLY A 205 -4.75 4.98 8.20
CA GLY A 205 -4.13 3.86 7.49
C GLY A 205 -4.89 3.48 6.21
N TYR A 206 -5.31 4.50 5.44
CA TYR A 206 -6.23 4.37 4.31
C TYR A 206 -7.59 3.75 4.67
N GLY A 207 -8.06 3.98 5.90
CA GLY A 207 -9.33 3.45 6.40
C GLY A 207 -9.26 2.01 6.92
N TYR A 208 -8.06 1.43 7.02
CA TYR A 208 -7.84 0.07 7.55
C TYR A 208 -7.01 0.05 8.84
N GLY A 209 -6.43 1.19 9.22
CA GLY A 209 -5.48 1.32 10.32
C GLY A 209 -6.17 1.47 11.67
N ILE A 210 -6.62 0.36 12.28
CA ILE A 210 -7.11 0.37 13.67
C ILE A 210 -6.04 0.94 14.62
N LYS A 211 -4.77 0.57 14.43
CA LYS A 211 -3.65 1.10 15.22
C LYS A 211 -3.49 2.61 15.06
N ASN A 212 -3.60 3.12 13.83
CA ASN A 212 -3.54 4.56 13.55
C ASN A 212 -4.69 5.29 14.27
N ALA A 213 -5.92 4.80 14.12
CA ALA A 213 -7.10 5.37 14.76
C ALA A 213 -6.98 5.39 16.30
N LEU A 214 -6.47 4.31 16.90
CA LEU A 214 -6.22 4.25 18.34
C LEU A 214 -5.15 5.26 18.79
N ILE A 215 -4.04 5.36 18.08
CA ILE A 215 -2.97 6.32 18.40
C ILE A 215 -3.48 7.76 18.31
N ILE A 216 -4.21 8.11 17.24
CA ILE A 216 -4.78 9.45 17.08
C ILE A 216 -5.82 9.74 18.16
N THR A 217 -6.64 8.75 18.55
CA THR A 217 -7.59 8.87 19.66
C THR A 217 -6.88 9.22 20.96
N LEU A 218 -5.81 8.49 21.31
CA LEU A 218 -5.03 8.76 22.52
C LEU A 218 -4.35 10.15 22.47
N MET A 219 -3.84 10.54 21.30
CA MET A 219 -3.26 11.87 21.10
C MET A 219 -4.29 12.97 21.29
N MET A 220 -5.51 12.83 20.76
CA MET A 220 -6.60 13.80 20.93
C MET A 220 -7.02 13.96 22.40
N ILE A 221 -7.18 12.84 23.11
CA ILE A 221 -7.55 12.86 24.55
C ILE A 221 -6.43 13.52 25.35
N SER A 222 -5.18 13.15 25.10
CA SER A 222 -4.02 13.69 25.83
C SER A 222 -3.80 15.18 25.54
N SER A 223 -3.97 15.61 24.28
CA SER A 223 -3.83 17.02 23.92
C SER A 223 -4.94 17.87 24.53
N PHE A 224 -6.17 17.38 24.57
CA PHE A 224 -7.27 18.09 25.23
C PHE A 224 -7.06 18.14 26.74
N ALA A 225 -6.64 17.03 27.37
CA ALA A 225 -6.31 16.99 28.79
C ALA A 225 -5.23 18.01 29.17
N TYR A 226 -4.19 18.15 28.34
CA TYR A 226 -3.14 19.15 28.54
C TYR A 226 -3.67 20.59 28.42
N ILE A 227 -4.55 20.86 27.45
CA ILE A 227 -5.11 22.20 27.21
C ILE A 227 -6.08 22.62 28.33
N ILE A 228 -6.90 21.68 28.84
CA ILE A 228 -7.92 21.97 29.85
C ILE A 228 -7.37 21.90 31.29
N ASP A 229 -6.14 21.42 31.47
CA ASP A 229 -5.53 21.35 32.80
C ASP A 229 -5.41 22.75 33.43
N GLY A 230 -5.79 22.83 34.70
CA GLY A 230 -5.88 24.10 35.43
C GLY A 230 -7.09 24.98 35.11
N HIS A 231 -7.99 24.57 34.19
CA HIS A 231 -9.22 25.29 33.80
C HIS A 231 -10.51 24.53 34.16
N LEU A 232 -10.41 23.56 35.09
CA LEU A 232 -11.53 22.78 35.59
C LEU A 232 -12.08 23.35 36.89
N LYS A 233 -13.39 23.22 37.10
CA LYS A 233 -14.10 23.54 38.34
C LYS A 233 -13.75 22.55 39.45
N THR A 234 -12.54 22.63 39.97
CA THR A 234 -12.12 21.80 41.09
C THR A 234 -11.12 22.56 41.94
N HIS A 235 -11.15 22.35 43.25
CA HIS A 235 -10.26 23.04 44.20
C HIS A 235 -8.80 22.59 44.09
N GLU A 236 -8.53 21.43 43.48
CA GLU A 236 -7.19 20.86 43.32
C GLU A 236 -6.83 20.68 41.84
N LYS A 237 -5.87 21.48 41.36
CA LYS A 237 -5.30 21.32 40.02
C LYS A 237 -4.58 19.98 39.92
N SER A 238 -5.11 19.09 39.08
CA SER A 238 -4.53 17.77 38.85
C SER A 238 -4.74 17.37 37.40
N PHE A 239 -3.64 17.14 36.70
CA PHE A 239 -3.64 16.63 35.33
C PHE A 239 -4.47 15.35 35.20
N PHE A 240 -4.52 14.50 36.23
CA PHE A 240 -5.34 13.28 36.21
C PHE A 240 -6.84 13.57 36.18
N LYS A 241 -7.31 14.67 36.79
CA LYS A 241 -8.71 15.12 36.67
C LYS A 241 -9.00 15.66 35.27
N ALA A 242 -8.06 16.39 34.68
CA ALA A 242 -8.16 16.84 33.28
C ALA A 242 -8.20 15.67 32.30
N LEU A 243 -7.37 14.65 32.52
CA LEU A 243 -7.38 13.42 31.73
C LEU A 243 -8.68 12.64 31.91
N TYR A 244 -9.16 12.48 33.14
CA TYR A 244 -10.45 11.84 33.43
C TYR A 244 -11.60 12.55 32.71
N PHE A 245 -11.69 13.88 32.85
CA PHE A 245 -12.68 14.69 32.16
C PHE A 245 -12.60 14.50 30.64
N SER A 246 -11.39 14.54 30.08
CA SER A 246 -11.15 14.32 28.65
C SER A 246 -11.64 12.97 28.15
N VAL A 247 -11.39 11.89 28.90
CA VAL A 247 -11.84 10.54 28.56
C VAL A 247 -13.37 10.44 28.62
N VAL A 248 -13.99 10.93 29.70
CA VAL A 248 -15.45 10.87 29.90
C VAL A 248 -16.18 11.72 28.85
N SER A 249 -15.64 12.88 28.50
CA SER A 249 -16.14 13.75 27.43
C SER A 249 -15.97 13.10 26.05
N PHE A 250 -14.80 12.53 25.75
CA PHE A 250 -14.54 11.90 24.46
C PHE A 250 -15.40 10.67 24.23
N THR A 251 -15.58 9.85 25.27
CA THR A 251 -16.41 8.64 25.24
C THR A 251 -17.90 8.94 25.35
N THR A 252 -18.29 10.22 25.49
CA THR A 252 -19.67 10.68 25.62
C THR A 252 -20.42 10.13 26.84
N VAL A 253 -19.70 9.57 27.82
CA VAL A 253 -20.29 9.05 29.07
C VAL A 253 -20.85 10.18 29.92
N GLY A 254 -20.13 11.31 30.01
CA GLY A 254 -20.67 12.57 30.52
C GLY A 254 -21.21 12.54 31.95
N TYR A 255 -20.46 12.01 32.92
CA TYR A 255 -20.90 11.92 34.33
C TYR A 255 -21.29 13.26 34.97
N GLY A 256 -20.78 14.39 34.47
CA GLY A 256 -21.14 15.73 34.94
C GLY A 256 -20.57 16.12 36.31
N ASP A 257 -19.71 15.28 36.86
CA ASP A 257 -19.00 15.45 38.13
C ASP A 257 -17.81 16.43 38.02
N VAL A 258 -17.16 16.47 36.87
CA VAL A 258 -16.08 17.40 36.54
C VAL A 258 -16.47 18.19 35.29
N GLY A 259 -16.21 19.49 35.30
CA GLY A 259 -16.49 20.36 34.15
C GLY A 259 -15.56 21.57 34.07
N PRO A 260 -15.51 22.24 32.91
CA PRO A 260 -14.70 23.44 32.71
C PRO A 260 -15.24 24.59 33.55
N GLU A 261 -14.36 25.51 33.94
CA GLU A 261 -14.75 26.80 34.54
C GLU A 261 -15.72 27.54 33.62
N PHE A 262 -16.62 28.35 34.20
CA PHE A 262 -17.59 29.15 33.43
C PHE A 262 -16.94 30.40 32.82
N GLU A 263 -15.75 30.21 32.25
CA GLU A 263 -15.04 31.20 31.47
C GLU A 263 -15.21 30.90 29.98
N THR A 264 -15.12 31.94 29.17
CA THR A 264 -15.37 31.82 27.72
C THR A 264 -14.42 30.83 27.05
N ILE A 265 -13.13 30.87 27.39
CA ILE A 265 -12.10 30.07 26.70
C ILE A 265 -12.24 28.55 26.98
N PRO A 266 -12.27 28.08 28.25
CA PRO A 266 -12.44 26.66 28.56
C PRO A 266 -13.74 26.07 28.02
N MET A 267 -14.83 26.85 28.05
CA MET A 267 -16.12 26.45 27.51
C MET A 267 -16.06 26.25 25.99
N VAL A 268 -15.52 27.21 25.24
CA VAL A 268 -15.40 27.11 23.77
C VAL A 268 -14.52 25.93 23.36
N ILE A 269 -13.36 25.75 24.01
CA ILE A 269 -12.45 24.63 23.71
C ILE A 269 -13.15 23.28 23.98
N THR A 270 -13.90 23.17 25.08
CA THR A 270 -14.66 21.96 25.43
C THR A 270 -15.74 21.66 24.39
N ILE A 271 -16.50 22.66 23.95
CA ILE A 271 -17.53 22.49 22.90
C ILE A 271 -16.90 21.99 21.60
N ILE A 272 -15.80 22.60 21.16
CA ILE A 272 -15.08 22.18 19.95
C ILE A 272 -14.59 20.73 20.10
N PHE A 273 -14.02 20.37 21.25
CA PHE A 273 -13.55 19.02 21.51
C PHE A 273 -14.69 17.98 21.44
N LEU A 274 -15.84 18.27 22.05
CA LEU A 274 -17.01 17.38 22.03
C LEU A 274 -17.57 17.16 20.62
N LEU A 275 -17.60 18.21 19.79
CA LEU A 275 -18.04 18.09 18.40
C LEU A 275 -17.08 17.25 17.56
N ILE A 276 -15.77 17.48 17.72
CA ILE A 276 -14.74 16.72 17.00
C ILE A 276 -14.73 15.26 17.48
N SER A 277 -14.87 15.00 18.79
CA SER A 277 -14.88 13.64 19.34
C SER A 277 -16.05 12.84 18.80
N MET A 278 -17.24 13.44 18.65
CA MET A 278 -18.41 12.77 18.09
C MET A 278 -18.18 12.35 16.62
N ILE A 279 -17.65 13.25 15.78
CA ILE A 279 -17.31 12.93 14.38
C ILE A 279 -16.25 11.82 14.33
N TRP A 280 -15.23 11.94 15.16
CA TRP A 280 -14.13 10.98 15.21
C TRP A 280 -14.58 9.60 15.68
N PHE A 281 -15.46 9.53 16.68
CA PHE A 281 -16.04 8.28 17.17
C PHE A 281 -16.81 7.53 16.07
N ALA A 282 -17.56 8.25 15.23
CA ALA A 282 -18.23 7.66 14.07
C ALA A 282 -17.23 7.05 13.06
N VAL A 283 -16.12 7.75 12.79
CA VAL A 283 -15.05 7.24 11.91
C VAL A 283 -14.39 5.99 12.48
N VAL A 284 -14.04 5.99 13.77
CA VAL A 284 -13.46 4.83 14.46
C VAL A 284 -14.41 3.64 14.39
N THR A 285 -15.69 3.85 14.66
CA THR A 285 -16.74 2.82 14.57
C THR A 285 -16.83 2.25 13.17
N ALA A 286 -16.84 3.09 12.13
CA ALA A 286 -16.87 2.62 10.74
C ALA A 286 -15.66 1.74 10.37
N ILE A 287 -14.46 2.08 10.86
CA ILE A 287 -13.24 1.29 10.63
C ILE A 287 -13.33 -0.08 11.33
N ILE A 288 -13.86 -0.10 12.56
CA ILE A 288 -14.04 -1.33 13.33
C ILE A 288 -15.09 -2.23 12.66
N VAL A 289 -16.25 -1.67 12.30
CA VAL A 289 -17.34 -2.40 11.63
C VAL A 289 -16.85 -3.01 10.32
N LYS A 290 -16.15 -2.24 9.47
CA LYS A 290 -15.56 -2.73 8.21
C LYS A 290 -14.58 -3.91 8.41
N ARG A 291 -14.05 -4.08 9.61
CA ARG A 291 -13.08 -5.14 9.95
C ARG A 291 -13.71 -6.35 10.61
N ILE A 292 -14.78 -6.16 11.38
CA ILE A 292 -15.46 -7.22 12.13
C ILE A 292 -16.59 -7.83 11.32
N VAL A 293 -17.41 -6.98 10.69
CA VAL A 293 -18.54 -7.42 9.87
C VAL A 293 -17.99 -7.80 8.50
N ARG A 294 -17.91 -9.11 8.27
CA ARG A 294 -17.53 -9.72 6.99
C ARG A 294 -18.71 -9.74 6.04
#